data_AF-A0A2A6BCP4-F1
#
_entry.id   AF-A0A2A6BCP4-F1
#
_cell.length_a   1.000
_cell.length_b   1.000
_cell.length_c   1.000
_cell.angle_alpha   90.00
_cell.angle_beta   90.00
_cell.angle_gamma   90.00
#
_symmetry.space_group_name_H-M   'P 1'
#
loop_
_entity.id
_entity.type
_entity.pdbx_description
1 polymer ?
#
loop_
_entity_poly.entity_id
_entity_poly.type
_entity_poly.pdbx_seq_one_letter_code
_entity_poly.pdbx_strand_id
1 'polypeptide(L)'
;MVHNRTSQFVALILCLSFSSALDSDVSKVAHKCCPTAAFECCYNAINFHVRLSCSEIPQGGKRNEAMRCIQRELHGEKDVNKTSIDHLDCCDAFDNDFTDPNGYCYEACVFALNAPSRSSKDKLQYIKECRRKNNLNGCFNQCRAKQNDLRGKGSPVPHYKTAESDECARLKMREDEIYIVNLAHDGVRGSAGALVMAGIYSEIMDGCEGLGPAQGILSYERGECFNQCRANQNDLRQKGIPVPQYKTVETDDCARLKMREDEIYIVNLKQ
;
A
#
# COMPACT_ATOMS: atom_id res chain seq x y z
N MET A 1 9.17 -29.51 64.26
CA MET A 1 8.95 -28.57 63.14
C MET A 1 7.72 -29.01 62.37
N VAL A 2 6.59 -28.32 62.57
CA VAL A 2 5.30 -28.63 61.91
C VAL A 2 5.20 -27.71 60.69
N HIS A 3 5.24 -28.28 59.50
CA HIS A 3 5.06 -27.53 58.24
C HIS A 3 3.57 -27.31 57.99
N ASN A 4 3.15 -26.05 58.12
CA ASN A 4 1.78 -25.60 57.91
C ASN A 4 1.50 -25.47 56.40
N ARG A 5 0.80 -26.46 55.82
CA ARG A 5 0.52 -26.61 54.37
C ARG A 5 -0.90 -26.19 53.95
N THR A 6 -1.51 -25.22 54.64
CA THR A 6 -2.93 -24.85 54.39
C THR A 6 -3.14 -23.55 53.61
N SER A 7 -2.08 -22.87 53.18
CA SER A 7 -2.17 -21.51 52.60
C SER A 7 -1.95 -21.42 51.08
N GLN A 8 -2.28 -22.45 50.30
CA GLN A 8 -2.19 -22.40 48.83
C GLN A 8 -3.51 -22.63 48.08
N PHE A 9 -4.58 -23.06 48.75
CA PHE A 9 -5.86 -23.32 48.07
C PHE A 9 -6.79 -22.11 47.94
N VAL A 10 -6.56 -21.03 48.69
CA VAL A 10 -7.45 -19.86 48.67
C VAL A 10 -7.18 -18.93 47.47
N ALA A 11 -5.98 -18.96 46.89
CA ALA A 11 -5.63 -18.09 45.76
C ALA A 11 -6.17 -18.57 44.39
N LEU A 12 -6.60 -19.83 44.27
CA LEU A 12 -7.05 -20.43 43.00
C LEU A 12 -8.53 -20.19 42.68
N ILE A 13 -9.35 -19.83 43.69
CA ILE A 13 -10.81 -19.67 43.52
C ILE A 13 -11.17 -18.26 43.01
N LEU A 14 -10.28 -17.27 43.14
CA LEU A 14 -10.53 -15.88 42.73
C LEU A 14 -10.28 -15.58 41.23
N CYS A 15 -9.70 -16.51 40.46
CA CYS A 15 -9.46 -16.30 39.02
C CYS A 15 -10.63 -16.73 38.11
N LEU A 16 -11.60 -17.51 38.61
CA LEU A 16 -12.68 -18.08 37.78
C LEU A 16 -13.91 -17.18 37.61
N SER A 17 -14.04 -16.11 38.38
CA SER A 17 -15.23 -15.24 38.39
C SER A 17 -15.17 -14.04 37.44
N PHE A 18 -14.03 -13.79 36.76
CA PHE A 18 -13.91 -12.67 35.80
C PHE A 18 -14.31 -13.02 34.36
N SER A 19 -14.42 -14.31 34.01
CA SER A 19 -14.72 -14.72 32.64
C SER A 19 -16.21 -14.58 32.28
N SER A 20 -17.12 -14.69 33.26
CA SER A 20 -18.57 -14.69 33.01
C SER A 20 -19.17 -13.32 32.70
N ALA A 21 -18.54 -12.22 33.16
CA ALA A 21 -19.01 -10.87 32.88
C ALA A 21 -18.77 -10.46 31.41
N LEU A 22 -17.59 -10.81 30.87
CA LEU A 22 -17.20 -10.52 29.47
C LEU A 22 -18.07 -11.27 28.45
N ASP A 23 -18.44 -12.51 28.75
CA ASP A 23 -19.23 -13.36 27.84
C ASP A 23 -20.64 -12.80 27.60
N SER A 24 -21.23 -12.21 28.64
CA SER A 24 -22.58 -11.63 28.57
C SER A 24 -22.68 -10.42 27.63
N ASP A 25 -21.60 -9.68 27.44
CA ASP A 25 -21.58 -8.48 26.59
C ASP A 25 -21.32 -8.83 25.13
N VAL A 26 -20.46 -9.82 24.85
CA VAL A 26 -20.21 -10.30 23.49
C VAL A 26 -21.47 -10.87 22.85
N SER A 27 -22.22 -11.70 23.57
CA SER A 27 -23.48 -12.29 23.08
C SER A 27 -24.53 -11.22 22.76
N LYS A 28 -24.72 -10.23 23.64
CA LYS A 28 -25.66 -9.11 23.40
C LYS A 28 -25.28 -8.30 22.16
N VAL A 29 -24.00 -8.00 21.98
CA VAL A 29 -23.52 -7.26 20.81
C VAL A 29 -23.72 -8.08 19.53
N ALA A 30 -23.39 -9.37 19.56
CA ALA A 30 -23.61 -10.26 18.41
C ALA A 30 -25.10 -10.33 18.01
N HIS A 31 -26.01 -10.48 18.98
CA HIS A 31 -27.45 -10.46 18.71
C HIS A 31 -27.95 -9.13 18.14
N LYS A 32 -27.42 -8.01 18.64
CA LYS A 32 -27.85 -6.68 18.21
C LYS A 32 -27.35 -6.32 16.81
N CYS A 33 -26.12 -6.70 16.48
CA CYS A 33 -25.44 -6.22 15.29
C CYS A 33 -25.43 -7.20 14.11
N CYS A 34 -25.75 -8.47 14.34
CA CYS A 34 -25.74 -9.48 13.31
C CYS A 34 -27.11 -10.12 13.08
N PRO A 35 -27.40 -10.58 11.85
CA PRO A 35 -28.55 -11.44 11.60
C PRO A 35 -28.49 -12.68 12.51
N THR A 36 -29.66 -13.18 12.91
CA THR A 36 -29.76 -14.39 13.75
C THR A 36 -29.02 -15.58 13.15
N ALA A 37 -29.06 -15.74 11.82
CA ALA A 37 -28.35 -16.81 11.11
C ALA A 37 -26.81 -16.70 11.20
N ALA A 38 -26.26 -15.50 11.43
CA ALA A 38 -24.82 -15.25 11.53
C ALA A 38 -24.32 -15.18 12.98
N PHE A 39 -25.18 -15.42 13.97
CA PHE A 39 -24.91 -15.16 15.39
C PHE A 39 -23.63 -15.83 15.87
N GLU A 40 -23.48 -17.14 15.67
CA GLU A 40 -22.34 -17.91 16.18
C GLU A 40 -21.02 -17.43 15.55
N CYS A 41 -21.02 -17.17 14.25
CA CYS A 41 -19.86 -16.61 13.57
C CYS A 41 -19.51 -15.21 14.10
N CYS A 42 -20.50 -14.33 14.30
CA CYS A 42 -20.26 -13.00 14.87
C CYS A 42 -19.73 -13.07 16.29
N TYR A 43 -20.34 -13.90 17.14
CA TYR A 43 -19.91 -14.12 18.51
C TYR A 43 -18.43 -14.54 18.53
N ASN A 44 -18.06 -15.54 17.73
CA ASN A 44 -16.67 -15.99 17.62
C ASN A 44 -15.74 -14.89 17.10
N ALA A 45 -16.13 -14.16 16.05
CA ALA A 45 -15.32 -13.08 15.51
C ALA A 45 -15.04 -11.98 16.55
N ILE A 46 -16.05 -11.64 17.34
CA ILE A 46 -15.96 -10.66 18.43
C ILE A 46 -15.04 -11.19 19.53
N ASN A 47 -15.32 -12.40 20.03
CA ASN A 47 -14.63 -13.03 21.16
C ASN A 47 -13.14 -13.27 20.87
N PHE A 48 -12.80 -13.67 19.64
CA PHE A 48 -11.41 -13.94 19.24
C PHE A 48 -10.69 -12.73 18.64
N HIS A 49 -11.33 -11.56 18.56
CA HIS A 49 -10.75 -10.34 18.00
C HIS A 49 -10.23 -10.48 16.57
N VAL A 50 -10.99 -11.19 15.73
CA VAL A 50 -10.66 -11.48 14.33
C VAL A 50 -11.62 -10.78 13.37
N ARG A 51 -11.34 -10.92 12.07
CA ARG A 51 -12.18 -10.38 11.00
C ARG A 51 -13.58 -10.99 11.00
N LEU A 52 -14.57 -10.16 10.72
CA LEU A 52 -15.94 -10.62 10.51
C LEU A 52 -16.12 -11.22 9.10
N SER A 53 -15.94 -12.54 8.97
CA SER A 53 -16.00 -13.27 7.69
C SER A 53 -17.25 -14.13 7.51
N CYS A 54 -18.35 -13.81 8.20
CA CYS A 54 -19.57 -14.61 8.20
C CYS A 54 -20.22 -14.66 6.81
N SER A 55 -20.56 -15.87 6.36
CA SER A 55 -21.14 -16.13 5.03
C SER A 55 -22.62 -15.79 4.97
N GLU A 56 -23.27 -15.83 6.14
CA GLU A 56 -24.69 -15.61 6.38
C GLU A 56 -25.03 -14.11 6.48
N ILE A 57 -24.01 -13.25 6.56
CA ILE A 57 -24.19 -11.80 6.41
C ILE A 57 -24.25 -11.50 4.91
N PRO A 58 -25.36 -10.91 4.42
CA PRO A 58 -25.51 -10.58 3.01
C PRO A 58 -24.35 -9.73 2.47
N GLN A 59 -24.10 -9.87 1.16
CA GLN A 59 -23.19 -8.98 0.45
C GLN A 59 -23.81 -7.58 0.28
N GLY A 60 -23.09 -6.65 -0.36
CA GLY A 60 -23.59 -5.29 -0.59
C GLY A 60 -23.44 -4.36 0.62
N GLY A 61 -22.32 -4.46 1.34
CA GLY A 61 -21.98 -3.53 2.43
C GLY A 61 -22.56 -3.86 3.81
N LYS A 62 -23.46 -4.85 3.92
CA LYS A 62 -24.03 -5.28 5.22
C LYS A 62 -22.99 -5.79 6.21
N ARG A 63 -21.91 -6.41 5.73
CA ARG A 63 -20.76 -6.77 6.57
C ARG A 63 -20.10 -5.54 7.21
N ASN A 64 -19.89 -4.47 6.45
CA ASN A 64 -19.28 -3.24 6.97
C ASN A 64 -20.23 -2.52 7.94
N GLU A 65 -21.55 -2.56 7.69
CA GLU A 65 -22.56 -2.08 8.64
C GLU A 65 -22.50 -2.85 9.97
N ALA A 66 -22.45 -4.19 9.92
CA ALA A 66 -22.32 -5.03 11.11
C ALA A 66 -21.02 -4.73 11.88
N MET A 67 -19.89 -4.57 11.18
CA MET A 67 -18.61 -4.21 11.79
C MET A 67 -18.66 -2.85 12.49
N ARG A 68 -19.29 -1.84 11.87
CA ARG A 68 -19.52 -0.53 12.50
C ARG A 68 -20.40 -0.64 13.74
N CYS A 69 -21.50 -1.40 13.67
CA CYS A 69 -22.38 -1.64 14.80
C CYS A 69 -21.60 -2.27 15.96
N ILE A 70 -20.88 -3.37 15.72
CA ILE A 70 -20.11 -4.09 16.74
C ILE A 70 -19.10 -3.14 17.40
N GLN A 71 -18.34 -2.39 16.62
CA GLN A 71 -17.33 -1.48 17.18
C GLN A 71 -17.98 -0.35 18.00
N ARG A 72 -19.10 0.21 17.53
CA ARG A 72 -19.85 1.25 18.24
C ARG A 72 -20.41 0.76 19.57
N GLU A 73 -20.96 -0.46 19.60
CA GLU A 73 -21.53 -1.03 20.81
C GLU A 73 -20.46 -1.35 21.86
N LEU A 74 -19.28 -1.81 21.44
CA LEU A 74 -18.19 -2.16 22.36
C LEU A 74 -17.38 -0.94 22.84
N HIS A 75 -17.14 0.04 21.96
CA HIS A 75 -16.17 1.12 22.22
C HIS A 75 -16.74 2.54 22.11
N GLY A 76 -17.98 2.68 21.64
CA GLY A 76 -18.66 3.96 21.46
C GLY A 76 -18.25 4.73 20.21
N GLU A 77 -19.05 5.75 19.85
CA GLU A 77 -18.86 6.53 18.61
C GLU A 77 -17.52 7.27 18.56
N LYS A 78 -17.04 7.75 19.72
CA LYS A 78 -15.75 8.44 19.82
C LYS A 78 -14.58 7.53 19.46
N ASP A 79 -14.69 6.23 19.70
CA ASP A 79 -13.67 5.28 19.27
C ASP A 79 -13.79 5.01 17.77
N VAL A 80 -14.99 4.73 17.27
CA VAL A 80 -15.23 4.48 15.83
C VAL A 80 -14.71 5.62 14.96
N ASN A 81 -14.90 6.87 15.38
CA ASN A 81 -14.41 8.06 14.68
C ASN A 81 -12.89 8.23 14.75
N LYS A 82 -12.19 7.55 15.66
CA LYS A 82 -10.73 7.50 15.60
C LYS A 82 -10.34 6.57 14.48
N THR A 83 -10.68 5.29 14.57
CA THR A 83 -10.23 4.26 13.64
C THR A 83 -11.30 3.20 13.45
N SER A 84 -11.59 2.80 12.22
CA SER A 84 -12.65 1.84 11.90
C SER A 84 -12.46 1.29 10.48
N ILE A 85 -13.35 0.40 10.04
CA ILE A 85 -13.35 -0.15 8.67
C ILE A 85 -13.43 0.92 7.58
N ASP A 86 -13.91 2.10 7.92
CA ASP A 86 -14.00 3.25 7.03
C ASP A 86 -12.66 3.80 6.56
N HIS A 87 -11.59 3.43 7.25
CA HIS A 87 -10.23 3.88 6.97
C HIS A 87 -9.41 2.83 6.20
N LEU A 88 -10.07 1.80 5.65
CA LEU A 88 -9.40 0.70 4.96
C LEU A 88 -8.55 1.18 3.79
N ASP A 89 -9.03 2.16 3.03
CA ASP A 89 -8.29 2.78 1.93
C ASP A 89 -6.98 3.45 2.39
N CYS A 90 -6.89 3.89 3.65
CA CYS A 90 -5.64 4.44 4.17
C CYS A 90 -4.54 3.38 4.34
N CYS A 91 -4.87 2.09 4.33
CA CYS A 91 -3.86 1.03 4.33
C CYS A 91 -2.98 1.05 3.09
N ASP A 92 -3.44 1.65 1.99
CA ASP A 92 -2.64 1.87 0.78
C ASP A 92 -1.40 2.74 1.06
N ALA A 93 -1.32 3.43 2.20
CA ALA A 93 -0.09 4.07 2.67
C ALA A 93 1.07 3.07 2.85
N PHE A 94 0.80 1.78 3.02
CA PHE A 94 1.79 0.71 3.13
C PHE A 94 1.91 -0.14 1.86
N ASP A 95 1.07 0.11 0.84
CA ASP A 95 1.08 -0.63 -0.41
C ASP A 95 2.33 -0.28 -1.24
N ASN A 96 2.95 -1.30 -1.84
CA ASN A 96 4.20 -1.22 -2.61
C ASN A 96 5.37 -0.55 -1.86
N ASP A 97 5.47 -0.70 -0.54
CA ASP A 97 6.62 -0.25 0.23
C ASP A 97 7.84 -1.15 -0.07
N PHE A 98 8.88 -0.58 -0.70
CA PHE A 98 10.11 -1.31 -1.01
C PHE A 98 10.82 -1.91 0.22
N THR A 99 10.64 -1.31 1.39
CA THR A 99 11.22 -1.78 2.66
C THR A 99 10.37 -2.85 3.35
N ASP A 100 9.22 -3.18 2.78
CA ASP A 100 8.32 -4.27 3.21
C ASP A 100 7.86 -5.10 2.00
N PRO A 101 8.77 -5.83 1.34
CA PRO A 101 8.48 -6.54 0.09
C PRO A 101 7.42 -7.65 0.23
N ASN A 102 7.15 -8.11 1.45
CA ASN A 102 6.10 -9.10 1.71
C ASN A 102 4.75 -8.46 2.09
N GLY A 103 4.68 -7.12 2.18
CA GLY A 103 3.47 -6.38 2.51
C GLY A 103 2.93 -6.64 3.92
N TYR A 104 3.80 -6.99 4.88
CA TYR A 104 3.37 -7.30 6.25
C TYR A 104 2.58 -6.16 6.91
N CYS A 105 2.99 -4.91 6.70
CA CYS A 105 2.32 -3.74 7.26
C CYS A 105 0.99 -3.44 6.56
N TYR A 106 0.88 -3.68 5.26
CA TYR A 106 -0.39 -3.60 4.54
C TYR A 106 -1.39 -4.61 5.10
N GLU A 107 -1.00 -5.88 5.19
CA GLU A 107 -1.83 -6.96 5.73
C GLU A 107 -2.19 -6.73 7.20
N ALA A 108 -1.24 -6.26 8.02
CA ALA A 108 -1.49 -5.91 9.41
C ALA A 108 -2.54 -4.79 9.54
N CYS A 109 -2.48 -3.79 8.65
CA CYS A 109 -3.46 -2.71 8.58
C CYS A 109 -4.85 -3.23 8.20
N VAL A 110 -4.95 -3.99 7.11
CA VAL A 110 -6.21 -4.58 6.65
C VAL A 110 -6.81 -5.46 7.74
N PHE A 111 -6.02 -6.34 8.35
CA PHE A 111 -6.46 -7.21 9.43
C PHE A 111 -6.98 -6.42 10.64
N ALA A 112 -6.22 -5.45 11.14
CA ALA A 112 -6.61 -4.66 12.31
C ALA A 112 -7.90 -3.86 12.06
N LEU A 113 -8.03 -3.21 10.91
CA LEU A 113 -9.24 -2.46 10.58
C LEU A 113 -10.46 -3.37 10.35
N ASN A 114 -10.22 -4.61 9.93
CA ASN A 114 -11.26 -5.62 9.76
C ASN A 114 -11.69 -6.33 11.05
N ALA A 115 -11.04 -6.10 12.19
CA ALA A 115 -11.40 -6.70 13.48
C ALA A 115 -12.30 -5.73 14.29
N PRO A 116 -13.64 -5.85 14.24
CA PRO A 116 -14.53 -4.85 14.80
C PRO A 116 -14.51 -4.78 16.33
N SER A 117 -14.12 -5.87 17.02
CA SER A 117 -14.06 -5.89 18.48
C SER A 117 -12.76 -5.31 19.05
N ARG A 118 -11.76 -4.99 18.23
CA ARG A 118 -10.56 -4.28 18.69
C ARG A 118 -10.84 -2.78 18.84
N SER A 119 -10.36 -2.19 19.93
CA SER A 119 -10.43 -0.74 20.13
C SER A 119 -9.58 0.00 19.11
N SER A 120 -9.85 1.27 18.87
CA SER A 120 -8.98 2.08 17.99
C SER A 120 -7.56 2.17 18.50
N LYS A 121 -7.36 2.20 19.83
CA LYS A 121 -6.02 2.19 20.44
C LYS A 121 -5.25 0.93 20.02
N ASP A 122 -5.87 -0.24 20.15
CA ASP A 122 -5.22 -1.52 19.85
C ASP A 122 -4.97 -1.69 18.35
N LYS A 123 -5.91 -1.25 17.50
CA LYS A 123 -5.74 -1.23 16.05
C LYS A 123 -4.54 -0.37 15.65
N LEU A 124 -4.49 0.87 16.14
CA LEU A 124 -3.41 1.80 15.82
C LEU A 124 -2.06 1.32 16.33
N GLN A 125 -2.03 0.71 17.52
CA GLN A 125 -0.80 0.13 18.06
C GLN A 125 -0.30 -1.01 17.18
N TYR A 126 -1.18 -1.95 16.82
CA TYR A 126 -0.84 -3.09 15.96
C TYR A 126 -0.29 -2.65 14.60
N ILE A 127 -0.91 -1.64 13.98
CA ILE A 127 -0.46 -1.06 12.70
C ILE A 127 0.88 -0.36 12.85
N LYS A 128 1.05 0.44 13.90
CA LYS A 128 2.31 1.15 14.17
C LYS A 128 3.47 0.17 14.35
N GLU A 129 3.22 -0.95 15.00
CA GLU A 129 4.22 -1.95 15.39
C GLU A 129 4.40 -3.10 14.38
N CYS A 130 3.75 -3.07 13.21
CA CYS A 130 3.92 -4.08 12.17
C CYS A 130 5.40 -4.30 11.77
N ARG A 131 6.26 -3.30 12.02
CA ARG A 131 7.71 -3.38 11.88
C ARG A 131 8.41 -2.45 12.86
N ARG A 132 9.71 -2.72 13.11
CA ARG A 132 10.54 -1.94 14.04
C ARG A 132 10.69 -0.47 13.65
N LYS A 133 10.80 -0.17 12.35
CA LYS A 133 10.86 1.19 11.80
C LYS A 133 9.73 1.36 10.79
N ASN A 134 8.63 1.98 11.21
CA ASN A 134 7.47 2.20 10.36
C ASN A 134 7.28 3.68 9.99
N ASN A 135 8.04 4.14 8.99
CA ASN A 135 8.00 5.54 8.56
C ASN A 135 6.65 5.91 7.90
N LEU A 136 6.00 4.94 7.23
CA LEU A 136 4.71 5.11 6.56
C LEU A 136 3.52 5.20 7.54
N ASN A 137 3.71 4.91 8.83
CA ASN A 137 2.65 5.10 9.83
C ASN A 137 2.22 6.58 9.94
N GLY A 138 3.13 7.52 9.65
CA GLY A 138 2.76 8.94 9.54
C GLY A 138 1.73 9.18 8.43
N CYS A 139 1.98 8.62 7.25
CA CYS A 139 1.12 8.71 6.08
C CYS A 139 -0.27 8.09 6.31
N PHE A 140 -0.33 6.91 6.92
CA PHE A 140 -1.59 6.29 7.33
C PHE A 140 -2.41 7.19 8.26
N ASN A 141 -1.75 7.78 9.28
CA ASN A 141 -2.44 8.65 10.23
C ASN A 141 -2.91 9.98 9.61
N GLN A 142 -2.12 10.55 8.71
CA GLN A 142 -2.53 11.74 7.95
C GLN A 142 -3.77 11.47 7.10
N CYS A 143 -3.79 10.34 6.37
CA CYS A 143 -4.96 9.91 5.60
C CYS A 143 -6.20 9.82 6.48
N ARG A 144 -6.13 9.07 7.59
CA ARG A 144 -7.24 8.87 8.52
C ARG A 144 -7.77 10.18 9.10
N ALA A 145 -6.87 11.06 9.53
CA ALA A 145 -7.25 12.38 10.06
C ALA A 145 -7.99 13.22 9.00
N LYS A 146 -7.51 13.22 7.75
CA LYS A 146 -8.14 13.92 6.63
C LYS A 146 -9.51 13.32 6.29
N GLN A 147 -9.64 11.99 6.24
CA GLN A 147 -10.93 11.33 6.00
C GLN A 147 -11.96 11.69 7.09
N ASN A 148 -11.55 11.71 8.36
CA ASN A 148 -12.41 12.12 9.46
C ASN A 148 -12.88 13.58 9.35
N ASP A 149 -11.97 14.50 9.01
CA ASP A 149 -12.31 15.91 8.80
C ASP A 149 -13.31 16.08 7.64
N LEU A 150 -13.07 15.42 6.51
CA LEU A 150 -13.97 15.47 5.34
C LEU A 150 -15.35 14.89 5.67
N ARG A 151 -15.42 13.75 6.36
CA ARG A 151 -16.69 13.15 6.80
C ARG A 151 -17.44 14.06 7.76
N GLY A 152 -16.73 14.68 8.72
CA GLY A 152 -17.32 15.63 9.66
C GLY A 152 -17.93 16.86 8.96
N LYS A 153 -17.39 17.23 7.79
CA LYS A 153 -17.91 18.30 6.93
C LYS A 153 -18.95 17.83 5.91
N GLY A 154 -19.29 16.53 5.87
CA GLY A 154 -20.15 15.96 4.84
C GLY A 154 -19.55 16.01 3.43
N SER A 155 -18.23 16.16 3.32
CA SER A 155 -17.52 16.24 2.06
C SER A 155 -17.19 14.85 1.50
N PRO A 156 -17.07 14.70 0.17
CA PRO A 156 -16.59 13.46 -0.43
C PRO A 156 -15.21 13.08 0.09
N VAL A 157 -15.01 11.79 0.38
CA VAL A 157 -13.73 11.26 0.85
C VAL A 157 -13.00 10.67 -0.36
N PRO A 158 -11.84 11.23 -0.78
CA PRO A 158 -11.08 10.68 -1.87
C PRO A 158 -10.39 9.37 -1.45
N HIS A 159 -10.16 8.48 -2.41
CA HIS A 159 -9.30 7.32 -2.22
C HIS A 159 -7.85 7.75 -1.96
N TYR A 160 -7.13 6.99 -1.13
CA TYR A 160 -5.77 7.37 -0.71
C TYR A 160 -4.84 7.60 -1.89
N LYS A 161 -4.79 6.68 -2.87
CA LYS A 161 -3.91 6.80 -4.05
C LYS A 161 -4.09 8.10 -4.84
N THR A 162 -5.31 8.66 -4.85
CA THR A 162 -5.59 9.93 -5.55
C THR A 162 -5.22 11.16 -4.73
N ALA A 163 -4.96 11.00 -3.44
CA ALA A 163 -4.71 12.07 -2.48
C ALA A 163 -3.38 11.87 -1.72
N GLU A 164 -2.55 10.95 -2.18
CA GLU A 164 -1.22 10.67 -1.63
C GLU A 164 -0.31 11.88 -1.85
N SER A 165 0.44 12.26 -0.81
CA SER A 165 1.42 13.33 -0.93
C SER A 165 2.73 12.83 -1.52
N ASP A 166 3.47 13.70 -2.18
CA ASP A 166 4.82 13.41 -2.70
C ASP A 166 5.76 12.88 -1.62
N GLU A 167 5.63 13.39 -0.39
CA GLU A 167 6.40 12.92 0.77
C GLU A 167 6.12 11.44 1.06
N CYS A 168 4.84 11.04 1.09
CA CYS A 168 4.43 9.66 1.33
C CYS A 168 4.82 8.73 0.18
N ALA A 169 4.68 9.18 -1.06
CA ALA A 169 5.10 8.42 -2.24
C ALA A 169 6.62 8.17 -2.21
N ARG A 170 7.44 9.17 -1.87
CA ARG A 170 8.90 9.03 -1.77
C ARG A 170 9.34 8.03 -0.71
N LEU A 171 8.62 7.92 0.41
CA LEU A 171 8.94 6.96 1.46
C LEU A 171 8.79 5.49 1.02
N LYS A 172 8.06 5.22 -0.07
CA LYS A 172 7.83 3.88 -0.63
C LYS A 172 8.81 3.49 -1.74
N MET A 173 9.58 4.44 -2.26
CA MET A 173 10.49 4.22 -3.40
C MET A 173 11.87 3.80 -2.92
N ARG A 174 12.55 2.95 -3.70
CA ARG A 174 13.96 2.67 -3.44
C ARG A 174 14.81 3.92 -3.67
N GLU A 175 15.94 4.04 -2.96
CA GLU A 175 16.82 5.22 -3.08
C GLU A 175 17.29 5.47 -4.52
N ASP A 176 17.52 4.42 -5.31
CA ASP A 176 17.91 4.50 -6.73
C ASP A 176 16.77 4.98 -7.65
N GLU A 177 15.51 4.70 -7.29
CA GLU A 177 14.33 5.20 -8.01
C GLU A 177 14.03 6.68 -7.70
N ILE A 178 14.40 7.15 -6.51
CA ILE A 178 14.24 8.55 -6.11
C ILE A 178 15.08 9.50 -7.00
N TYR A 179 16.27 9.05 -7.44
CA TYR A 179 17.12 9.84 -8.35
C TYR A 179 16.48 10.05 -9.72
N ILE A 180 15.75 9.05 -10.25
CA ILE A 180 15.08 9.14 -11.54
C ILE A 180 13.92 10.15 -11.48
N VAL A 181 13.14 10.14 -10.40
CA VAL A 181 12.00 11.06 -10.21
C VAL A 181 12.46 12.51 -10.01
N ASN A 182 13.52 12.74 -9.21
CA ASN A 182 14.02 14.09 -9.00
C ASN A 182 14.63 14.70 -10.27
N LEU A 183 15.29 13.91 -11.12
CA LEU A 183 15.74 14.37 -12.44
C LEU A 183 14.58 14.79 -13.36
N ALA A 184 13.41 14.15 -13.24
CA ALA A 184 12.21 14.52 -13.99
C ALA A 184 11.54 15.81 -13.44
N HIS A 185 11.53 15.99 -12.12
CA HIS A 185 10.90 17.15 -11.46
C HIS A 185 11.74 18.43 -11.56
N ASP A 186 13.06 18.34 -11.41
CA ASP A 186 13.97 19.49 -11.53
C ASP A 186 14.23 19.90 -12.99
N GLY A 187 13.75 19.11 -13.96
CA GLY A 187 13.84 19.38 -15.39
C GLY A 187 12.94 20.51 -15.93
N VAL A 188 12.04 21.10 -15.12
CA VAL A 188 11.12 22.17 -15.57
C VAL A 188 11.72 23.58 -15.46
N ARG A 189 12.95 23.72 -14.96
CA ARG A 189 13.70 24.99 -15.03
C ARG A 189 15.10 24.81 -15.58
N GLY A 190 15.15 24.65 -16.90
CA GLY A 190 16.29 25.10 -17.70
C GLY A 190 17.49 24.16 -17.72
N SER A 191 17.37 23.02 -18.42
CA SER A 191 18.52 22.46 -19.15
C SER A 191 18.02 21.47 -20.20
N ALA A 192 18.50 21.64 -21.44
CA ALA A 192 18.11 20.82 -22.58
C ALA A 192 18.43 19.31 -22.43
N GLY A 193 19.20 18.91 -21.41
CA GLY A 193 19.52 17.52 -21.11
C GLY A 193 18.36 16.69 -20.54
N ALA A 194 17.42 17.29 -19.79
CA ALA A 194 16.28 16.55 -19.21
C ALA A 194 15.19 16.22 -20.25
N LEU A 195 15.05 17.07 -21.27
CA LEU A 195 14.15 16.85 -22.41
C LEU A 195 14.57 15.64 -23.26
N VAL A 196 15.87 15.29 -23.29
CA VAL A 196 16.37 14.17 -24.10
C VAL A 196 15.98 12.82 -23.50
N MET A 197 16.02 12.64 -22.16
CA MET A 197 15.64 11.34 -21.55
C MET A 197 14.13 11.11 -21.51
N ALA A 198 13.33 12.16 -21.28
CA ALA A 198 11.87 12.07 -21.38
C ALA A 198 11.40 11.91 -22.84
N GLY A 199 12.10 12.55 -23.80
CA GLY A 199 11.86 12.38 -25.23
C GLY A 199 12.19 10.97 -25.72
N ILE A 200 13.30 10.36 -25.25
CA ILE A 200 13.66 8.99 -25.60
C ILE A 200 12.60 7.98 -25.11
N TYR A 201 12.04 8.15 -23.91
CA TYR A 201 10.97 7.27 -23.43
C TYR A 201 9.64 7.48 -24.16
N SER A 202 9.35 8.69 -24.63
CA SER A 202 8.14 8.99 -25.43
C SER A 202 8.25 8.46 -26.85
N GLU A 203 9.39 8.67 -27.52
CA GLU A 203 9.60 8.29 -28.93
C GLU A 203 9.86 6.78 -29.10
N ILE A 204 10.45 6.10 -28.10
CA ILE A 204 10.56 4.63 -28.10
C ILE A 204 9.18 3.97 -27.97
N MET A 205 8.24 4.59 -27.25
CA MET A 205 6.89 4.06 -27.06
C MET A 205 5.98 4.36 -28.24
N ASP A 206 6.19 5.46 -28.97
CA ASP A 206 5.49 5.75 -30.24
C ASP A 206 5.95 4.83 -31.38
N GLY A 207 7.16 4.26 -31.32
CA GLY A 207 7.62 3.24 -32.28
C GLY A 207 7.00 1.85 -32.09
N CYS A 208 6.24 1.64 -31.00
CA CYS A 208 5.67 0.35 -30.60
C CYS A 208 4.13 0.39 -30.51
N GLU A 209 3.47 1.04 -31.47
CA GLU A 209 2.00 1.05 -31.55
C GLU A 209 1.46 -0.39 -31.58
N GLY A 210 0.70 -0.77 -30.54
CA GLY A 210 -0.03 -2.06 -30.46
C GLY A 210 0.37 -2.99 -29.31
N LEU A 211 1.39 -2.67 -28.50
CA LEU A 211 1.78 -3.48 -27.33
C LEU A 211 1.28 -2.86 -26.03
N GLY A 212 0.68 -3.69 -25.16
CA GLY A 212 0.32 -3.26 -23.80
C GLY A 212 1.57 -2.99 -22.92
N PRO A 213 1.44 -2.24 -21.82
CA PRO A 213 2.58 -1.82 -20.99
C PRO A 213 3.49 -2.96 -20.51
N ALA A 214 2.92 -4.12 -20.18
CA ALA A 214 3.68 -5.30 -19.77
C ALA A 214 4.40 -6.00 -20.93
N GLN A 215 3.88 -5.91 -22.16
CA GLN A 215 4.52 -6.48 -23.34
C GLN A 215 5.70 -5.62 -23.79
N GLY A 216 5.61 -4.28 -23.66
CA GLY A 216 6.73 -3.38 -23.96
C GLY A 216 7.98 -3.65 -23.11
N ILE A 217 7.80 -3.93 -21.82
CA ILE A 217 8.92 -4.27 -20.90
C ILE A 217 9.58 -5.59 -21.32
N LEU A 218 8.79 -6.61 -21.66
CA LEU A 218 9.31 -7.92 -22.09
C LEU A 218 9.97 -7.88 -23.47
N SER A 219 9.56 -6.97 -24.37
CA SER A 219 10.19 -6.76 -25.68
C SER A 219 11.53 -6.00 -25.56
N TYR A 220 11.63 -5.10 -24.57
CA TYR A 220 12.86 -4.39 -24.24
C TYR A 220 13.93 -5.34 -23.69
N GLU A 221 13.56 -6.22 -22.75
CA GLU A 221 14.47 -7.22 -22.17
C GLU A 221 14.98 -8.25 -23.20
N ARG A 222 14.20 -8.49 -24.27
CA ARG A 222 14.57 -9.40 -25.37
C ARG A 222 15.30 -8.72 -26.53
N GLY A 223 15.53 -7.40 -26.47
CA GLY A 223 16.19 -6.64 -27.54
C GLY A 223 15.35 -6.51 -28.81
N GLU A 224 14.05 -6.80 -28.77
CA GLU A 224 13.16 -6.83 -29.93
C GLU A 224 12.82 -5.41 -30.43
N CYS A 225 12.68 -4.43 -29.51
CA CYS A 225 12.50 -3.02 -29.86
C CYS A 225 13.69 -2.43 -30.64
N PHE A 226 14.91 -2.93 -30.38
CA PHE A 226 16.12 -2.46 -31.04
C PHE A 226 16.16 -2.84 -32.54
N ASN A 227 15.72 -4.06 -32.87
CA ASN A 227 15.64 -4.52 -34.25
C ASN A 227 14.54 -3.80 -35.03
N GLN A 228 13.41 -3.49 -34.39
CA GLN A 228 12.32 -2.71 -34.99
C GLN A 228 12.73 -1.26 -35.26
N CYS A 229 13.41 -0.60 -34.31
CA CYS A 229 13.95 0.74 -34.51
C CYS A 229 14.99 0.79 -35.65
N ARG A 230 15.85 -0.24 -35.76
CA ARG A 230 16.82 -0.35 -36.86
C ARG A 230 16.14 -0.55 -38.22
N ALA A 231 15.06 -1.33 -38.29
CA ALA A 231 14.27 -1.50 -39.51
C ALA A 231 13.59 -0.20 -39.95
N ASN A 232 12.99 0.53 -39.00
CA ASN A 232 12.33 1.81 -39.26
C ASN A 232 13.34 2.89 -39.70
N GLN A 233 14.56 2.92 -39.15
CA GLN A 233 15.61 3.84 -39.62
C GLN A 233 16.04 3.57 -41.06
N ASN A 234 16.09 2.30 -41.47
CA ASN A 234 16.42 1.95 -42.86
C ASN A 234 15.31 2.37 -43.83
N ASP A 235 14.04 2.23 -43.44
CA ASP A 235 12.89 2.69 -44.21
C ASP A 235 12.86 4.23 -44.35
N LEU A 236 13.15 4.96 -43.26
CA LEU A 236 13.26 6.43 -43.28
C LEU A 236 14.42 6.93 -44.16
N ARG A 237 15.57 6.22 -44.15
CA ARG A 237 16.69 6.50 -45.06
C ARG A 237 16.34 6.24 -46.52
N GLN A 238 15.59 5.18 -46.82
CA GLN A 238 15.10 4.92 -48.17
C GLN A 238 14.13 6.01 -48.65
N LYS A 239 13.38 6.62 -47.72
CA LYS A 239 12.46 7.74 -47.98
C LYS A 239 13.14 9.10 -48.04
N GLY A 240 14.47 9.18 -47.90
CA GLY A 240 15.24 10.43 -47.95
C GLY A 240 14.98 11.37 -46.77
N ILE A 241 14.40 10.86 -45.68
CA ILE A 241 14.09 11.62 -44.48
C ILE A 241 15.37 11.71 -43.63
N PRO A 242 15.78 12.91 -43.17
CA PRO A 242 16.98 13.06 -42.34
C PRO A 242 16.83 12.27 -41.03
N VAL A 243 17.76 11.35 -40.78
CA VAL A 243 17.80 10.56 -39.54
C VAL A 243 18.92 11.10 -38.66
N PRO A 244 18.72 11.28 -37.34
CA PRO A 244 19.79 11.71 -36.43
C PRO A 244 20.97 10.73 -36.47
N GLN A 245 22.20 11.24 -36.49
CA GLN A 245 23.39 10.40 -36.44
C GLN A 245 23.72 10.04 -34.99
N TYR A 246 23.51 8.77 -34.63
CA TYR A 246 23.94 8.22 -33.34
C TYR A 246 25.30 7.54 -33.50
N LYS A 247 26.27 7.87 -32.64
CA LYS A 247 27.51 7.10 -32.52
C LYS A 247 27.25 5.93 -31.58
N THR A 248 27.38 4.71 -32.09
CA THR A 248 27.46 3.49 -31.27
C THR A 248 28.83 3.43 -30.62
N VAL A 249 28.85 3.31 -29.29
CA VAL A 249 30.07 3.00 -28.54
C VAL A 249 29.91 1.62 -27.93
N GLU A 250 30.79 0.70 -28.32
CA GLU A 250 30.94 -0.60 -27.65
C GLU A 250 31.90 -0.40 -26.47
N THR A 251 31.41 -0.53 -25.24
CA THR A 251 32.26 -0.59 -24.05
C THR A 251 31.87 -1.75 -23.17
N ASP A 252 32.85 -2.57 -22.77
CA ASP A 252 32.62 -3.76 -21.95
C ASP A 252 32.55 -3.46 -20.43
N ASP A 253 32.62 -2.19 -20.00
CA ASP A 253 32.55 -1.80 -18.58
C ASP A 253 31.69 -0.54 -18.36
N CYS A 254 30.69 -0.66 -17.48
CA CYS A 254 29.66 0.36 -17.20
C CYS A 254 30.16 1.57 -16.36
N ALA A 255 31.46 1.80 -16.23
CA ALA A 255 31.99 2.78 -15.27
C ALA A 255 33.07 3.68 -15.87
N ARG A 256 32.63 4.72 -16.61
CA ARG A 256 33.21 6.08 -16.72
C ARG A 256 33.03 6.63 -18.13
N LEU A 257 31.90 7.28 -18.39
CA LEU A 257 31.81 8.28 -19.46
C LEU A 257 31.69 9.66 -18.82
N LYS A 258 32.73 10.48 -19.03
CA LYS A 258 32.71 11.91 -18.73
C LYS A 258 32.05 12.59 -19.93
N MET A 259 30.79 12.99 -19.80
CA MET A 259 30.00 13.55 -20.89
C MET A 259 30.51 14.95 -21.27
N ARG A 260 30.64 15.23 -22.57
CA ARG A 260 30.69 16.60 -23.12
C ARG A 260 29.27 16.97 -23.57
N GLU A 261 28.92 18.24 -23.47
CA GLU A 261 27.53 18.76 -23.59
C GLU A 261 26.89 18.59 -24.98
N ASP A 262 27.65 18.14 -25.99
CA ASP A 262 27.24 18.25 -27.41
C ASP A 262 27.13 16.88 -28.14
N GLU A 263 27.24 15.74 -27.44
CA GLU A 263 27.24 14.41 -28.09
C GLU A 263 26.25 13.42 -27.42
N ILE A 264 25.43 12.73 -28.24
CA ILE A 264 24.53 11.64 -27.82
C ILE A 264 25.20 10.29 -28.09
N TYR A 265 25.28 9.45 -27.06
CA TYR A 265 25.93 8.13 -27.10
C TYR A 265 24.91 7.01 -26.87
N ILE A 266 24.96 5.96 -27.70
CA ILE A 266 24.22 4.71 -27.48
C ILE A 266 25.22 3.64 -27.01
N VAL A 267 24.96 3.05 -25.85
CA VAL A 267 25.80 2.02 -25.23
C VAL A 267 25.32 0.63 -25.66
N ASN A 268 26.19 -0.16 -26.28
CA ASN A 268 25.94 -1.59 -26.52
C ASN A 268 26.48 -2.41 -25.35
N LEU A 269 25.65 -3.29 -24.78
CA LEU A 269 26.10 -4.35 -23.88
C LEU A 269 26.46 -5.59 -24.71
N LYS A 270 27.71 -6.05 -24.65
CA LYS A 270 28.06 -7.38 -25.17
C LYS A 270 27.47 -8.45 -24.24
N GLN A 271 26.87 -9.46 -24.84
CA GLN A 271 26.47 -10.70 -24.15
C GLN A 271 27.66 -11.59 -23.86
#